data_AF-A0A2T2NJZ2-F1
#
_entry.id   AF-A0A2T2NJZ2-F1
#
_cell.length_a   1.000
_cell.length_b   1.000
_cell.length_c   1.000
_cell.angle_alpha   90.00
_cell.angle_beta   90.00
_cell.angle_gamma   90.00
#
_symmetry.space_group_name_H-M   'P 1'
#
loop_
_entity.id
_entity.type
_entity.pdbx_description
1 polymer ?
#
loop_
_entity_poly.entity_id
_entity_poly.type
_entity_poly.pdbx_seq_one_letter_code
_entity_poly.pdbx_strand_id
1 'polypeptide(L)'
;MQYVTNSNYLCNSLMILEALHRSGAKADRIIIYPEDWHIPEDNSTSASTESKLLIQARDLYHAKLHMDELFLIPSSPVAMLRAYCLLSGKFRSEKHERYMGSEESWDGAKALEDAKFVHFSDWPVPKPWLKASDSVMEDNQPRCKEIKDIGLECSDRDIWRNLYKDFSERRQRICGRSYDKRGLYPPAMPPVYEVVLL
;
A
#
# COMPACT_ATOMS: atom_id res chain seq x y z
N MET A 1 -3.38 2.84 14.23
CA MET A 1 -4.85 2.90 14.11
C MET A 1 -5.21 3.01 12.64
N GLN A 2 -6.18 2.23 12.16
CA GLN A 2 -6.67 2.25 10.78
C GLN A 2 -8.18 2.49 10.78
N TYR A 3 -8.66 3.38 9.91
CA TYR A 3 -10.08 3.65 9.70
C TYR A 3 -10.49 3.11 8.35
N VAL A 4 -11.43 2.17 8.34
CA VAL A 4 -11.81 1.41 7.15
C VAL A 4 -13.23 1.80 6.75
N THR A 5 -13.40 2.25 5.52
CA THR A 5 -14.72 2.66 4.97
C THR A 5 -15.23 1.75 3.87
N ASN A 6 -14.38 0.88 3.33
CA ASN A 6 -14.77 -0.13 2.35
C ASN A 6 -13.80 -1.29 2.35
N SER A 7 -14.17 -2.33 1.61
CA SER A 7 -13.48 -3.60 1.57
C SER A 7 -12.04 -3.50 1.00
N ASN A 8 -11.75 -2.53 0.11
CA ASN A 8 -10.38 -2.30 -0.36
C ASN A 8 -9.49 -1.71 0.73
N TYR A 9 -9.99 -0.70 1.45
CA TYR A 9 -9.27 -0.10 2.59
C TYR A 9 -9.11 -1.07 3.75
N LEU A 10 -10.04 -2.02 3.92
CA LEU A 10 -9.89 -3.11 4.89
C LEU A 10 -8.66 -3.93 4.55
N CYS A 11 -8.56 -4.36 3.29
CA CYS A 11 -7.42 -5.15 2.84
C CYS A 11 -6.10 -4.36 2.94
N ASN A 12 -6.09 -3.07 2.60
CA ASN A 12 -4.90 -2.22 2.79
C ASN A 12 -4.49 -2.13 4.27
N SER A 13 -5.48 -2.03 5.16
CA SER A 13 -5.25 -2.06 6.61
C SER A 13 -4.66 -3.40 7.06
N LEU A 14 -5.16 -4.53 6.56
CA LEU A 14 -4.58 -5.85 6.82
C LEU A 14 -3.13 -5.96 6.33
N MET A 15 -2.80 -5.41 5.16
CA MET A 15 -1.43 -5.39 4.65
C MET A 15 -0.50 -4.61 5.59
N ILE A 16 -0.94 -3.48 6.14
CA ILE A 16 -0.18 -2.72 7.12
C ILE A 16 -0.02 -3.53 8.42
N LEU A 17 -1.08 -4.18 8.89
CA LEU A 17 -1.02 -5.01 10.09
C LEU A 17 -0.05 -6.19 9.92
N GLU A 18 -0.03 -6.81 8.75
CA GLU A 18 0.91 -7.89 8.42
C GLU A 18 2.36 -7.42 8.48
N ALA A 19 2.67 -6.28 7.86
CA ALA A 19 4.01 -5.70 7.89
C ALA A 19 4.42 -5.27 9.32
N LEU A 20 3.50 -4.69 10.09
CA LEU A 20 3.72 -4.41 11.53
C LEU A 20 3.94 -5.69 12.34
N HIS A 21 3.31 -6.80 11.97
CA HIS A 21 3.46 -8.07 12.67
C HIS A 21 4.85 -8.65 12.38
N ARG A 22 5.25 -8.70 11.11
CA ARG A 22 6.55 -9.19 10.64
C ARG A 22 7.74 -8.38 11.20
N SER A 23 7.57 -7.07 11.36
CA SER A 23 8.60 -6.18 11.95
C SER A 23 8.69 -6.25 13.48
N GLY A 24 7.80 -6.99 14.15
CA GLY A 24 7.78 -7.08 15.61
C GLY A 24 7.34 -5.78 16.29
N ALA A 25 6.55 -4.94 15.61
CA ALA A 25 6.06 -3.70 16.18
C ALA A 25 5.22 -3.96 17.45
N LYS A 26 5.60 -3.29 18.54
CA LYS A 26 5.01 -3.47 19.88
C LYS A 26 3.75 -2.64 20.15
N ALA A 27 3.42 -1.72 19.25
CA ALA A 27 2.28 -0.83 19.41
C ALA A 27 0.96 -1.60 19.23
N ASP A 28 -0.06 -1.16 19.98
CA ASP A 28 -1.42 -1.65 19.82
C ASP A 28 -1.94 -1.38 18.41
N ARG A 29 -2.64 -2.38 17.87
CA ARG A 29 -3.23 -2.35 16.53
C ARG A 29 -4.73 -2.18 16.69
N ILE A 30 -5.26 -1.13 16.10
CA ILE A 30 -6.69 -0.79 16.19
C ILE A 30 -7.22 -0.66 14.77
N ILE A 31 -8.29 -1.41 14.46
CA ILE A 31 -9.12 -1.20 13.28
C ILE A 31 -10.47 -0.65 13.76
N ILE A 32 -10.86 0.48 13.16
CA ILE A 32 -12.24 0.95 13.21
C ILE A 32 -12.94 0.59 11.91
N TYR A 33 -14.13 0.01 12.03
CA TYR A 33 -14.90 -0.51 10.90
C TYR A 33 -16.40 -0.16 11.00
N PRO A 34 -17.12 -0.15 9.87
CA PRO A 34 -18.53 0.19 9.81
C PRO A 34 -19.41 -0.82 10.57
N GLU A 35 -20.48 -0.35 11.21
CA GLU A 35 -21.41 -1.18 11.98
C GLU A 35 -22.13 -2.27 11.16
N ASP A 36 -22.36 -2.01 9.87
CA ASP A 36 -23.03 -2.96 8.97
C ASP A 36 -22.20 -4.23 8.72
N TRP A 37 -20.92 -4.27 9.11
CA TRP A 37 -20.07 -5.45 8.99
C TRP A 37 -20.18 -6.32 10.24
N HIS A 38 -21.26 -7.11 10.30
CA HIS A 38 -21.48 -8.06 11.38
C HIS A 38 -20.40 -9.13 11.43
N ILE A 39 -19.71 -9.26 12.57
CA ILE A 39 -18.71 -10.30 12.82
C ILE A 39 -19.40 -11.46 13.54
N PRO A 40 -19.55 -12.64 12.91
CA PRO A 40 -20.15 -13.79 13.59
C PRO A 40 -19.29 -14.22 14.79
N GLU A 41 -19.95 -14.61 15.88
CA GLU A 41 -19.28 -15.19 17.05
C GLU A 41 -18.78 -16.62 16.77
N ASP A 42 -19.40 -17.31 15.81
CA ASP A 42 -19.03 -18.64 15.34
C ASP A 42 -18.24 -18.58 14.03
N ASN A 43 -17.43 -19.60 13.75
CA ASN A 43 -16.69 -19.72 12.49
C ASN A 43 -17.61 -20.21 11.36
N SER A 44 -18.82 -19.64 11.27
CA SER A 44 -19.85 -20.07 10.32
C SER A 44 -19.47 -19.78 8.88
N THR A 45 -19.84 -20.70 8.00
CA THR A 45 -19.56 -20.67 6.55
C THR A 45 -20.24 -19.52 5.82
N SER A 46 -21.20 -18.84 6.44
CA SER A 46 -21.98 -17.71 5.90
C SER A 46 -21.33 -16.34 6.10
N ALA A 47 -20.17 -16.23 6.78
CA ALA A 47 -19.52 -14.95 7.00
C ALA A 47 -19.14 -14.24 5.68
N SER A 48 -19.43 -12.93 5.62
CA SER A 48 -19.03 -12.06 4.50
C SER A 48 -17.50 -12.05 4.36
N THR A 49 -17.02 -11.57 3.21
CA THR A 49 -15.57 -11.51 2.98
C THR A 49 -14.92 -10.53 3.95
N GLU A 50 -15.59 -9.42 4.23
CA GLU A 50 -15.19 -8.37 5.16
C GLU A 50 -15.09 -8.90 6.59
N SER A 51 -16.09 -9.66 7.04
CA SER A 51 -16.07 -10.27 8.38
C SER A 51 -14.92 -11.27 8.53
N LYS A 52 -14.62 -12.06 7.48
CA LYS A 52 -13.46 -12.97 7.47
C LYS A 52 -12.14 -12.22 7.61
N LEU A 53 -11.98 -11.08 6.92
CA LEU A 53 -10.77 -10.26 7.04
C LEU A 53 -10.66 -9.56 8.40
N LEU A 54 -11.78 -9.13 9.00
CA LEU A 54 -11.79 -8.58 10.36
C LEU A 54 -11.39 -9.65 11.39
N ILE A 55 -11.94 -10.87 11.28
CA ILE A 55 -11.55 -12.02 12.10
C ILE A 55 -10.05 -12.31 11.94
N GLN A 56 -9.54 -12.31 10.70
CA GLN A 56 -8.12 -12.47 10.42
C GLN A 56 -7.26 -11.38 11.08
N ALA A 57 -7.69 -10.12 11.03
CA ALA A 57 -6.99 -9.02 11.68
C ALA A 57 -6.92 -9.18 13.20
N ARG A 58 -8.01 -9.64 13.82
CA ARG A 58 -8.09 -9.93 15.27
C ARG A 58 -7.19 -11.12 15.64
N ASP A 59 -7.31 -12.23 14.93
CA ASP A 59 -6.74 -13.50 15.37
C ASP A 59 -5.27 -13.65 14.97
N LEU A 60 -4.88 -13.23 13.76
CA LEU A 60 -3.50 -13.34 13.29
C LEU A 60 -2.63 -12.14 13.66
N TYR A 61 -3.21 -10.94 13.65
CA TYR A 61 -2.46 -9.70 13.86
C TYR A 61 -2.76 -9.03 15.19
N HIS A 62 -3.59 -9.64 16.05
CA HIS A 62 -3.96 -9.13 17.37
C HIS A 62 -4.53 -7.70 17.33
N ALA A 63 -5.24 -7.37 16.26
CA ALA A 63 -5.92 -6.08 16.14
C ALA A 63 -7.15 -6.03 17.04
N LYS A 64 -7.25 -4.96 17.83
CA LYS A 64 -8.46 -4.60 18.56
C LYS A 64 -9.45 -4.01 17.56
N LEU A 65 -10.63 -4.61 17.48
CA LEU A 65 -11.68 -4.19 16.56
C LEU A 65 -12.66 -3.30 17.33
N HIS A 66 -12.92 -2.12 16.79
CA HIS A 66 -13.92 -1.19 17.31
C HIS A 66 -14.90 -0.85 16.22
N MET A 67 -16.18 -1.05 16.50
CA MET A 67 -17.27 -0.65 15.61
C MET A 67 -17.45 0.87 15.68
N ASP A 68 -17.67 1.51 14.55
CA ASP A 68 -17.88 2.97 14.48
C ASP A 68 -19.29 3.35 14.94
N GLU A 69 -19.55 3.32 16.24
CA GLU A 69 -20.85 3.66 16.83
C GLU A 69 -20.92 5.12 17.31
N LEU A 70 -20.18 6.05 16.67
CA LEU A 70 -20.01 7.47 17.07
C LEU A 70 -18.80 7.71 18.00
N PHE A 71 -17.57 7.64 17.46
CA PHE A 71 -16.41 8.23 18.15
C PHE A 71 -15.89 9.46 17.40
N LEU A 72 -16.17 10.63 17.98
CA LEU A 72 -15.41 11.86 17.78
C LEU A 72 -13.99 11.64 18.30
N ILE A 73 -13.15 10.98 17.51
CA ILE A 73 -11.71 11.05 17.73
C ILE A 73 -11.32 12.45 17.29
N PRO A 74 -10.81 13.32 18.20
CA PRO A 74 -10.30 14.60 17.76
C PRO A 74 -9.28 14.29 16.68
N SER A 75 -9.42 14.94 15.53
CA SER A 75 -8.54 14.78 14.37
C SER A 75 -7.11 14.96 14.83
N SER A 76 -6.46 13.85 15.21
CA SER A 76 -5.06 13.87 15.55
C SER A 76 -4.39 14.21 14.23
N PRO A 77 -3.61 15.29 14.15
CA PRO A 77 -2.84 15.54 12.95
C PRO A 77 -1.98 14.29 12.76
N VAL A 78 -2.31 13.53 11.71
CA VAL A 78 -1.44 12.47 11.22
C VAL A 78 -0.22 13.20 10.71
N ALA A 79 0.73 13.46 11.59
CA ALA A 79 2.07 13.84 11.24
C ALA A 79 2.71 12.61 10.60
N MET A 80 2.31 12.32 9.37
CA MET A 80 3.07 11.44 8.50
C MET A 80 4.41 12.13 8.30
N LEU A 81 5.41 11.63 9.03
CA LEU A 81 6.78 12.09 8.92
C LEU A 81 7.19 11.94 7.45
N ARG A 82 7.29 13.07 6.74
CA ARG A 82 7.70 13.11 5.32
C ARG A 82 9.03 12.39 5.08
N ALA A 83 9.85 12.20 6.12
CA ALA A 83 11.10 11.46 6.08
C ALA A 83 10.96 9.94 5.91
N TYR A 84 9.80 9.33 6.18
CA TYR A 84 9.63 7.85 6.13
C TYR A 84 8.71 7.34 5.03
N CYS A 85 8.09 8.22 4.24
CA CYS A 85 7.15 7.86 3.18
C CYS A 85 7.73 8.17 1.79
N LEU A 86 8.06 7.12 1.05
CA LEU A 86 8.58 7.20 -0.33
C LEU A 86 7.41 7.17 -1.32
N LEU A 87 7.30 8.20 -2.16
CA LEU A 87 6.37 8.17 -3.28
C LEU A 87 6.98 7.30 -4.39
N SER A 88 6.29 6.26 -4.84
CA SER A 88 6.72 5.42 -5.98
C SER A 88 6.98 6.22 -7.25
N GLY A 89 6.24 7.32 -7.46
CA GLY A 89 6.46 8.25 -8.57
C GLY A 89 7.84 8.92 -8.56
N LYS A 90 8.60 8.84 -7.46
CA LYS A 90 9.98 9.36 -7.39
C LYS A 90 10.96 8.58 -8.24
N PHE A 91 10.77 7.27 -8.41
CA PHE A 91 11.58 6.46 -9.33
C PHE A 91 11.41 6.90 -10.80
N ARG A 92 10.29 7.54 -11.14
CA ARG A 92 10.00 8.06 -12.50
C ARG A 92 10.44 9.51 -12.69
N SER A 93 10.72 10.23 -11.62
CA SER A 93 11.04 11.65 -11.68
C SER A 93 12.52 11.86 -11.98
N GLU A 94 12.86 12.90 -12.71
CA GLU A 94 14.27 13.32 -12.90
C GLU A 94 14.73 14.32 -11.82
N LYS A 95 13.79 14.85 -11.01
CA LYS A 95 14.06 15.87 -9.99
C LYS A 95 13.74 15.35 -8.59
N HIS A 96 14.78 15.08 -7.81
CA HIS A 96 14.68 14.45 -6.48
C HIS A 96 14.87 15.44 -5.31
N GLU A 97 15.23 16.70 -5.60
CA GLU A 97 15.53 17.78 -4.62
C GLU A 97 14.49 17.88 -3.49
N ARG A 98 13.19 17.81 -3.82
CA ARG A 98 12.09 17.92 -2.84
C ARG A 98 11.98 16.73 -1.88
N TYR A 99 12.62 15.60 -2.18
CA TYR A 99 12.61 14.40 -1.35
C TYR A 99 13.88 14.29 -0.50
N MET A 100 15.04 14.62 -1.09
CA MET A 100 16.34 14.44 -0.45
C MET A 100 16.72 15.56 0.52
N GLY A 101 16.19 16.78 0.33
CA GLY A 101 16.54 17.91 1.20
C GLY A 101 18.01 18.37 1.11
N SER A 102 18.79 17.78 0.20
CA SER A 102 20.20 18.03 -0.10
C SER A 102 20.47 17.85 -1.60
N GLU A 103 21.69 18.19 -2.06
CA GLU A 103 22.17 17.98 -3.44
C GLU A 103 22.70 16.54 -3.71
N GLU A 104 22.38 15.56 -2.87
CA GLU A 104 22.83 14.18 -3.07
C GLU A 104 22.26 13.57 -4.36
N SER A 105 23.07 12.76 -5.04
CA SER A 105 22.66 12.04 -6.25
C SER A 105 21.62 10.97 -5.90
N TRP A 106 20.56 10.85 -6.71
CA TRP A 106 19.50 9.87 -6.47
C TRP A 106 19.99 8.43 -6.49
N ASP A 107 19.74 7.72 -5.40
CA ASP A 107 19.86 6.27 -5.26
C ASP A 107 18.50 5.71 -4.81
N GLY A 108 17.80 5.06 -5.74
CA GLY A 108 16.48 4.49 -5.47
C GLY A 108 16.51 3.30 -4.51
N ALA A 109 17.60 2.54 -4.46
CA ALA A 109 17.74 1.42 -3.53
C ALA A 109 17.92 1.94 -2.11
N LYS A 110 18.77 2.96 -1.92
CA LYS A 110 18.94 3.65 -0.65
C LYS A 110 17.63 4.30 -0.17
N ALA A 111 16.95 5.02 -1.07
CA ALA A 111 15.66 5.63 -0.76
C ALA A 111 14.62 4.60 -0.31
N LEU A 112 14.60 3.42 -0.93
CA LEU A 112 13.69 2.34 -0.55
C LEU A 112 14.08 1.70 0.79
N GLU A 113 15.37 1.49 1.04
CA GLU A 113 15.88 0.93 2.31
C GLU A 113 15.52 1.83 3.51
N ASP A 114 15.67 3.14 3.33
CA ASP A 114 15.41 4.12 4.39
C ASP A 114 13.90 4.34 4.62
N ALA A 115 13.09 4.08 3.59
CA ALA A 115 11.64 4.20 3.67
C ALA A 115 11.04 3.18 4.65
N LYS A 116 9.99 3.61 5.36
CA LYS A 116 9.10 2.70 6.11
C LYS A 116 7.82 2.45 5.35
N PHE A 117 7.39 3.43 4.55
CA PHE A 117 6.20 3.33 3.76
C PHE A 117 6.47 3.70 2.30
N VAL A 118 5.80 3.01 1.37
CA VAL A 118 5.67 3.43 -0.04
C VAL A 118 4.25 3.88 -0.31
N HIS A 119 4.12 5.02 -0.95
CA HIS A 119 2.84 5.56 -1.39
C HIS A 119 2.75 5.52 -2.92
N PHE A 120 1.79 4.76 -3.43
CA PHE A 120 1.60 4.57 -4.88
C PHE A 120 0.96 5.82 -5.52
N SER A 121 1.75 6.63 -6.21
CA SER A 121 1.31 7.88 -6.87
C SER A 121 1.89 8.02 -8.27
N ASP A 122 1.52 7.08 -9.15
CA ASP A 122 2.13 6.92 -10.48
C ASP A 122 1.17 7.17 -11.65
N TRP A 123 0.17 8.04 -11.50
CA TRP A 123 -0.72 8.38 -12.63
C TRP A 123 0.08 8.58 -13.94
N PRO A 124 -0.32 7.96 -15.07
CA PRO A 124 -1.55 7.19 -15.34
C PRO A 124 -1.50 5.70 -14.98
N VAL A 125 -0.42 5.21 -14.39
CA VAL A 125 -0.35 3.82 -13.91
C VAL A 125 -1.35 3.67 -12.75
N PRO A 126 -2.31 2.73 -12.83
CA PRO A 126 -3.30 2.55 -11.79
C PRO A 126 -2.64 1.95 -10.53
N LYS A 127 -3.42 1.83 -9.47
CA LYS A 127 -2.96 1.19 -8.23
C LYS A 127 -2.60 -0.28 -8.49
N PRO A 128 -1.65 -0.88 -7.73
CA PRO A 128 -1.13 -2.23 -8.04
C PRO A 128 -2.14 -3.39 -7.98
N TRP A 129 -3.30 -3.18 -7.36
CA TRP A 129 -4.41 -4.16 -7.31
C TRP A 129 -5.43 -4.01 -8.44
N LEU A 130 -5.20 -3.07 -9.35
CA LEU A 130 -5.96 -2.87 -10.57
C LEU A 130 -5.11 -3.35 -11.76
N LYS A 131 -5.76 -3.92 -12.77
CA LYS A 131 -5.05 -4.32 -13.99
C LYS A 131 -4.68 -3.09 -14.82
N ALA A 132 -3.39 -2.80 -14.94
CA ALA A 132 -2.87 -1.91 -15.98
C ALA A 132 -2.79 -2.67 -17.32
N SER A 133 -2.91 -1.98 -18.45
CA SER A 133 -2.50 -2.56 -19.73
C SER A 133 -0.99 -2.65 -19.82
N ASP A 134 -0.49 -3.59 -20.60
CA ASP A 134 0.95 -3.76 -20.81
C ASP A 134 1.56 -2.46 -21.37
N SER A 135 0.86 -1.79 -22.31
CA SER A 135 1.27 -0.49 -22.84
C SER A 135 1.41 0.59 -21.76
N VAL A 136 0.43 0.72 -20.85
CA VAL A 136 0.48 1.74 -19.79
C VAL A 136 1.67 1.49 -18.87
N MET A 137 1.96 0.23 -18.54
CA MET A 137 3.13 -0.12 -17.73
C MET A 137 4.44 0.16 -18.46
N GLU A 138 4.56 -0.27 -19.72
CA GLU A 138 5.77 -0.09 -20.51
C GLU A 138 6.09 1.39 -20.78
N ASP A 139 5.07 2.19 -21.08
CA ASP A 139 5.22 3.61 -21.43
C ASP A 139 5.54 4.50 -20.22
N ASN A 140 5.19 4.06 -19.01
CA ASN A 140 5.27 4.89 -17.81
C ASN A 140 6.29 4.43 -16.78
N GLN A 141 6.90 3.25 -16.92
CA GLN A 141 7.98 2.82 -16.04
C GLN A 141 9.20 3.78 -16.07
N PRO A 142 10.06 3.77 -15.05
CA PRO A 142 11.33 4.51 -15.08
C PRO A 142 12.17 4.19 -16.33
N ARG A 143 12.81 5.20 -16.91
CA ARG A 143 13.75 4.99 -18.01
C ARG A 143 15.06 4.42 -17.48
N CYS A 144 15.67 3.51 -18.24
CA CYS A 144 17.03 3.11 -17.96
C CYS A 144 17.99 4.23 -18.34
N LYS A 145 19.07 4.38 -17.57
CA LYS A 145 20.11 5.39 -17.77
C LYS A 145 21.27 4.75 -18.52
N GLU A 146 21.78 5.41 -19.54
CA GLU A 146 23.04 4.99 -20.17
C GLU A 146 24.20 5.57 -19.37
N ILE A 147 25.03 4.70 -18.80
CA ILE A 147 26.22 5.09 -18.05
C ILE A 147 27.44 4.72 -18.89
N LYS A 148 28.29 5.72 -19.12
CA LYS A 148 29.55 5.55 -19.86
C LYS A 148 30.38 4.43 -19.21
N ASP A 149 30.93 3.53 -20.04
CA ASP A 149 31.79 2.39 -19.65
C ASP A 149 31.11 1.26 -18.84
N ILE A 150 29.88 1.45 -18.35
CA ILE A 150 29.10 0.45 -17.59
C ILE A 150 27.96 -0.13 -18.44
N GLY A 151 27.42 0.64 -19.38
CA GLY A 151 26.29 0.26 -20.22
C GLY A 151 24.95 0.76 -19.67
N LEU A 152 23.87 0.02 -19.94
CA LEU A 152 22.51 0.42 -19.59
C LEU A 152 22.18 0.01 -18.13
N GLU A 153 21.75 0.98 -17.34
CA GLU A 153 21.42 0.83 -15.91
C GLU A 153 19.89 0.99 -15.71
N CYS A 154 19.24 0.00 -15.11
CA CYS A 154 17.78 -0.08 -15.00
C CYS A 154 17.26 -0.29 -13.56
N SER A 155 18.08 -0.09 -12.52
CA SER A 155 17.73 -0.46 -11.14
C SER A 155 16.46 0.24 -10.65
N ASP A 156 16.28 1.52 -10.98
CA ASP A 156 15.04 2.25 -10.63
C ASP A 156 13.80 1.60 -11.25
N ARG A 157 13.91 1.12 -12.50
CA ARG A 157 12.82 0.41 -13.21
C ARG A 157 12.52 -0.93 -12.55
N ASP A 158 13.56 -1.69 -12.24
CA ASP A 158 13.43 -3.01 -11.63
C ASP A 158 12.83 -2.90 -10.22
N ILE A 159 13.30 -1.95 -9.41
CA ILE A 159 12.73 -1.64 -8.10
C ILE A 159 11.25 -1.25 -8.24
N TRP A 160 10.93 -0.32 -9.13
CA TRP A 160 9.55 0.15 -9.32
C TRP A 160 8.61 -0.97 -9.77
N ARG A 161 9.04 -1.83 -10.71
CA ARG A 161 8.25 -2.99 -11.14
C ARG A 161 8.07 -4.00 -10.02
N ASN A 162 9.12 -4.24 -9.24
CA ASN A 162 9.06 -5.14 -8.10
C ASN A 162 8.11 -4.62 -7.02
N LEU A 163 8.07 -3.32 -6.74
CA LEU A 163 7.10 -2.72 -5.80
C LEU A 163 5.65 -3.02 -6.22
N TYR A 164 5.34 -2.87 -7.51
CA TYR A 164 4.02 -3.17 -8.06
C TYR A 164 3.66 -4.66 -7.95
N LYS A 165 4.59 -5.52 -8.37
CA LYS A 165 4.42 -6.98 -8.35
C LYS A 165 4.24 -7.49 -6.93
N ASP A 166 5.18 -7.17 -6.04
CA ASP A 166 5.18 -7.61 -4.64
C ASP A 166 3.92 -7.12 -3.90
N PHE A 167 3.49 -5.87 -4.13
CA PHE A 167 2.24 -5.39 -3.54
C PHE A 167 1.05 -6.25 -3.97
N SER A 168 0.91 -6.50 -5.28
CA SER A 168 -0.21 -7.27 -5.84
C SER A 168 -0.22 -8.71 -5.29
N GLU A 169 0.94 -9.36 -5.26
CA GLU A 169 1.11 -10.72 -4.74
C GLU A 169 0.81 -10.81 -3.24
N ARG A 170 1.33 -9.87 -2.43
CA ARG A 170 1.04 -9.81 -0.99
C ARG A 170 -0.44 -9.54 -0.74
N ARG A 171 -1.06 -8.62 -1.48
CA ARG A 171 -2.50 -8.35 -1.37
C ARG A 171 -3.32 -9.62 -1.64
N GLN A 172 -3.00 -10.33 -2.71
CA GLN A 172 -3.68 -11.58 -3.06
C GLN A 172 -3.47 -12.65 -1.98
N ARG A 173 -2.27 -12.76 -1.42
CA ARG A 173 -1.94 -13.71 -0.35
C ARG A 173 -2.67 -13.40 0.96
N ILE A 174 -2.73 -12.12 1.34
CA ILE A 174 -3.27 -11.67 2.64
C ILE A 174 -4.80 -11.61 2.61
N CYS A 175 -5.38 -11.08 1.53
CA CYS A 175 -6.82 -10.82 1.46
C CYS A 175 -7.58 -11.80 0.56
N GLY A 176 -6.88 -12.56 -0.29
CA GLY A 176 -7.50 -13.47 -1.26
C GLY A 176 -7.82 -12.83 -2.61
N ARG A 177 -8.27 -13.66 -3.56
CA ARG A 177 -8.51 -13.27 -4.97
C ARG A 177 -9.62 -12.25 -5.16
N SER A 178 -10.58 -12.15 -4.24
CA SER A 178 -11.69 -11.18 -4.32
C SER A 178 -11.26 -9.71 -4.22
N TYR A 179 -10.08 -9.45 -3.63
CA TYR A 179 -9.53 -8.10 -3.44
C TYR A 179 -8.47 -7.70 -4.47
N ASP A 180 -8.18 -8.62 -5.38
CA ASP A 180 -7.24 -8.44 -6.45
C ASP A 180 -8.04 -8.34 -7.76
N LYS A 181 -8.38 -7.09 -8.13
CA LYS A 181 -9.19 -6.79 -9.31
C LYS A 181 -8.35 -6.78 -10.59
N ARG A 182 -7.34 -7.67 -10.70
CA ARG A 182 -6.62 -7.97 -11.95
C ARG A 182 -7.59 -8.59 -12.98
N GLY A 183 -8.53 -7.81 -13.48
CA GLY A 183 -9.61 -8.24 -14.37
C GLY A 183 -10.83 -7.31 -14.45
N LEU A 184 -10.98 -6.35 -13.53
CA LEU A 184 -12.12 -5.41 -13.52
C LEU A 184 -11.60 -3.98 -13.51
N TYR A 185 -11.66 -3.31 -14.67
CA TYR A 185 -11.36 -1.88 -14.78
C TYR A 185 -12.67 -1.09 -14.71
N PRO A 186 -12.96 -0.33 -13.63
CA PRO A 186 -13.95 0.72 -13.71
C PRO A 186 -13.34 1.95 -14.43
N PRO A 187 -14.13 2.67 -15.23
CA PRO A 187 -13.67 3.89 -15.88
C PRO A 187 -13.42 4.98 -14.82
N ALA A 188 -12.18 5.46 -14.77
CA ALA A 188 -11.73 6.66 -14.05
C ALA A 188 -12.11 6.75 -12.55
N MET A 189 -11.20 6.30 -11.67
CA MET A 189 -11.22 6.76 -10.27
C MET A 189 -10.25 7.94 -10.08
N PRO A 190 -10.65 8.99 -9.32
CA PRO A 190 -9.77 10.09 -8.95
C PRO A 190 -8.61 9.61 -8.06
N PRO A 191 -7.54 10.42 -7.88
CA PRO A 191 -6.40 10.05 -7.05
C PRO A 191 -6.82 9.88 -5.59
N VAL A 192 -6.86 8.62 -5.15
CA VAL A 192 -6.91 8.28 -3.72
C VAL A 192 -5.47 8.21 -3.23
N TYR A 193 -5.17 8.96 -2.17
CA TYR A 193 -3.90 8.89 -1.46
C TYR A 193 -3.87 7.61 -0.61
N GLU A 194 -2.95 6.68 -0.91
CA GLU A 194 -2.84 5.45 -0.15
C GLU A 194 -1.39 5.06 0.12
N VAL A 195 -1.10 4.82 1.40
CA VAL A 195 0.24 4.60 1.97
C VAL A 195 0.36 3.14 2.37
N VAL A 196 1.46 2.50 2.01
CA VAL A 196 1.73 1.07 2.22
C VAL A 196 2.97 0.93 3.08
N LEU A 197 2.98 0.06 4.09
CA LEU A 197 4.16 -0.23 4.90
C LEU A 197 5.06 -1.29 4.20
N LEU A 198 6.37 -1.04 4.16
CA LEU A 198 7.39 -1.95 3.61
C LEU A 198 7.73 -3.11 4.56
#